data_AF-H1SDD8-F1
#
_entry.id   AF-H1SDD8-F1
#
_cell.length_a   1.000
_cell.length_b   1.000
_cell.length_c   1.000
_cell.angle_alpha   90.00
_cell.angle_beta   90.00
_cell.angle_gamma   90.00
#
_symmetry.space_group_name_H-M   'P 1'
#
loop_
_entity.id
_entity.type
_entity.pdbx_description
1 polymer ?
#
loop_
_entity_poly.entity_id
_entity_poly.type
_entity_poly.pdbx_seq_one_letter_code
_entity_poly.pdbx_strand_id
1 'polypeptide(L)'
;MLTRRLIAMGDLPTGTPAPERYEGALMEGVKAFQARHGLEADGAIGAGTLAQLNVSPASRVRQIELTLERLRWTPLLEGPRMIVVNVPEFVLRAYEVHDSNVQVKVEMKVIVGKALDTRTPLFKEHMRFIEFSPYWNVPPSIARAETLPRLRRDAGYFERQGFEFVGADGKAVTTLSAASLDAVQRGQMRIRQRPGPMNALGDIKFVFPNNDNIYLHHTPAPKLFTRDRRDLSHGSTHPAGPKRAFARPWTKGNPARCGCSSHCRWCLRTARPSSRPTVAPFSSPISTDSTASWTTRCGNGPRTCGLPPGAPSAQD
;
A
#
# COMPACT_ATOMS: atom_id res chain seq x y z
N MET A 1 -3.49 -34.79 14.51
CA MET A 1 -2.25 -34.24 13.90
C MET A 1 -2.19 -32.72 13.90
N LEU A 2 -3.29 -32.02 13.59
CA LEU A 2 -3.34 -30.55 13.55
C LEU A 2 -2.95 -29.87 14.87
N THR A 3 -3.51 -30.31 16.01
CA THR A 3 -3.21 -29.74 17.34
C THR A 3 -1.71 -29.74 17.64
N ARG A 4 -1.03 -30.87 17.42
CA ARG A 4 0.43 -30.98 17.62
C ARG A 4 1.20 -30.00 16.74
N ARG A 5 0.76 -29.81 15.50
CA ARG A 5 1.41 -28.88 14.57
C ARG A 5 1.24 -27.44 15.01
N LEU A 6 0.04 -27.03 15.40
CA LEU A 6 -0.23 -25.68 15.89
C LEU A 6 0.51 -25.37 17.20
N ILE A 7 0.63 -26.36 18.10
CA ILE A 7 1.49 -26.23 19.30
C ILE A 7 2.94 -26.02 18.89
N ALA A 8 3.48 -26.86 18.00
CA ALA A 8 4.87 -26.74 17.53
C ALA A 8 5.16 -25.40 16.82
N MET A 9 4.16 -24.78 16.22
CA MET A 9 4.26 -23.48 15.55
C MET A 9 3.95 -22.29 16.47
N GLY A 10 3.55 -22.54 17.72
CA GLY A 10 3.24 -21.50 18.71
C GLY A 10 1.84 -20.87 18.57
N ASP A 11 0.98 -21.43 17.72
CA ASP A 11 -0.40 -20.95 17.53
C ASP A 11 -1.39 -21.57 18.54
N LEU A 12 -0.94 -22.56 19.32
CA LEU A 12 -1.67 -23.14 20.45
C LEU A 12 -0.78 -23.28 21.69
N PRO A 13 -1.31 -23.10 22.92
CA PRO A 13 -0.56 -23.35 24.14
C PRO A 13 -0.06 -24.79 24.26
N THR A 14 1.15 -24.95 24.79
CA THR A 14 1.70 -26.26 25.13
C THR A 14 0.79 -27.00 26.11
N GLY A 15 0.56 -28.29 25.86
CA GLY A 15 -0.33 -29.12 26.70
C GLY A 15 -1.81 -29.05 26.34
N THR A 16 -2.21 -28.26 25.34
CA THR A 16 -3.59 -28.26 24.84
C THR A 16 -3.99 -29.68 24.37
N PRO A 17 -5.01 -30.31 24.97
CA PRO A 17 -5.46 -31.63 24.54
C PRO A 17 -6.03 -31.56 23.12
N ALA A 18 -5.89 -32.63 22.36
CA ALA A 18 -6.50 -32.73 21.04
C ALA A 18 -8.00 -33.02 21.20
N PRO A 19 -8.91 -32.09 20.82
CA PRO A 19 -10.34 -32.36 20.90
C PRO A 19 -10.74 -33.40 19.84
N GLU A 20 -11.82 -34.14 20.09
CA GLU A 20 -12.40 -35.08 19.12
C GLU A 20 -13.04 -34.35 17.94
N ARG A 21 -13.55 -33.14 18.18
CA ARG A 21 -14.20 -32.28 17.18
C ARG A 21 -13.41 -31.01 16.94
N TYR A 22 -13.60 -30.44 15.76
CA TYR A 22 -12.99 -29.17 15.41
C TYR A 22 -13.76 -28.00 16.06
N GLU A 23 -13.37 -27.63 17.27
CA GLU A 23 -14.04 -26.59 18.05
C GLU A 23 -13.11 -25.97 19.12
N GLY A 24 -13.62 -24.95 19.82
CA GLY A 24 -12.99 -24.35 20.99
C GLY A 24 -11.55 -23.90 20.73
N ALA A 25 -10.63 -24.34 21.59
CA ALA A 25 -9.22 -23.95 21.54
C ALA A 25 -8.58 -24.26 20.18
N LEU A 26 -8.91 -25.40 19.56
CA LEU A 26 -8.33 -25.80 18.27
C LEU A 26 -8.71 -24.81 17.15
N MET A 27 -9.97 -24.37 17.12
CA MET A 27 -10.45 -23.37 16.15
C MET A 27 -9.76 -22.03 16.37
N GLU A 28 -9.60 -21.59 17.62
CA GLU A 28 -8.90 -20.34 17.94
C GLU A 28 -7.40 -20.41 17.56
N GLY A 29 -6.77 -21.58 17.71
CA GLY A 29 -5.40 -21.79 17.23
C GLY A 29 -5.28 -21.71 15.70
N VAL A 30 -6.27 -22.20 14.95
CA VAL A 30 -6.29 -22.02 13.50
C VAL A 30 -6.49 -20.56 13.13
N LYS A 31 -7.35 -19.81 13.83
CA LYS A 31 -7.51 -18.37 13.60
C LYS A 31 -6.22 -17.60 13.87
N ALA A 32 -5.49 -17.94 14.94
CA ALA A 32 -4.18 -17.37 15.24
C ALA A 32 -3.17 -17.68 14.12
N PHE A 33 -3.13 -18.93 13.65
CA PHE A 33 -2.31 -19.33 12.51
C PHE A 33 -2.68 -18.55 11.23
N GLN A 34 -3.96 -18.45 10.90
CA GLN A 34 -4.46 -17.71 9.73
C GLN A 34 -4.04 -16.23 9.78
N ALA A 35 -4.28 -15.58 10.92
CA ALA A 35 -3.92 -14.18 11.13
C ALA A 35 -2.41 -13.96 10.96
N ARG A 36 -1.57 -14.85 11.50
CA ARG A 36 -0.11 -14.78 11.37
C ARG A 36 0.39 -15.01 9.94
N HIS A 37 -0.38 -15.74 9.12
CA HIS A 37 -0.08 -15.98 7.71
C HIS A 37 -0.79 -15.00 6.75
N GLY A 38 -1.44 -13.96 7.27
CA GLY A 38 -2.14 -12.96 6.46
C GLY A 38 -3.38 -13.52 5.72
N LEU A 39 -3.99 -14.58 6.26
CA LEU A 39 -5.24 -15.17 5.79
C LEU A 39 -6.43 -14.63 6.61
N GLU A 40 -7.64 -14.77 6.06
CA GLU A 40 -8.88 -14.49 6.79
C GLU A 40 -8.95 -15.41 8.02
N ALA A 41 -9.05 -14.82 9.22
CA ALA A 41 -9.07 -15.56 10.48
C ALA A 41 -10.48 -16.06 10.82
N ASP A 42 -11.09 -16.78 9.87
CA ASP A 42 -12.44 -17.36 9.97
C ASP A 42 -12.47 -18.70 10.72
N GLY A 43 -11.31 -19.31 10.96
CA GLY A 43 -11.17 -20.64 11.53
C GLY A 43 -11.51 -21.75 10.55
N ALA A 44 -11.73 -21.48 9.26
CA ALA A 44 -11.97 -22.50 8.25
C ALA A 44 -10.65 -22.99 7.63
N ILE A 45 -10.46 -24.31 7.58
CA ILE A 45 -9.29 -24.92 6.94
C ILE A 45 -9.55 -25.06 5.43
N GLY A 46 -9.64 -23.93 4.74
CA GLY A 46 -9.76 -23.88 3.28
C GLY A 46 -8.43 -24.17 2.57
N ALA A 47 -8.45 -24.13 1.23
CA ALA A 47 -7.27 -24.40 0.41
C ALA A 47 -6.06 -23.52 0.76
N GLY A 48 -6.28 -22.25 1.09
CA GLY A 48 -5.21 -21.33 1.51
C GLY A 48 -4.58 -21.71 2.85
N THR A 49 -5.41 -21.99 3.85
CA THR A 49 -4.96 -22.47 5.18
C THR A 49 -4.18 -23.77 5.04
N LEU A 50 -4.72 -24.73 4.26
CA LEU A 50 -4.07 -26.02 4.03
C LEU A 50 -2.73 -25.88 3.30
N ALA A 51 -2.65 -25.01 2.29
CA ALA A 51 -1.41 -24.74 1.57
C ALA A 51 -0.32 -24.20 2.51
N GLN A 52 -0.65 -23.26 3.40
CA GLN A 52 0.30 -22.73 4.38
C GLN A 52 0.68 -23.77 5.44
N LEU A 53 -0.28 -24.57 5.89
CA LEU A 53 -0.01 -25.69 6.80
C LEU A 53 0.93 -26.72 6.16
N ASN A 54 0.90 -26.90 4.84
CA ASN A 54 1.75 -27.88 4.15
C ASN A 54 3.15 -27.37 3.80
N VAL A 55 3.48 -26.10 4.07
CA VAL A 55 4.85 -25.59 3.87
C VAL A 55 5.81 -26.34 4.82
N SER A 56 6.88 -26.90 4.26
CA SER A 56 7.87 -27.63 5.05
C SER A 56 8.74 -26.67 5.89
N PRO A 57 9.24 -27.10 7.06
CA PRO A 57 10.16 -26.29 7.86
C PRO A 57 11.38 -25.81 7.07
N ALA A 58 11.99 -26.68 6.24
CA ALA A 58 13.11 -26.32 5.39
C ALA A 58 12.77 -25.20 4.38
N SER A 59 11.59 -25.26 3.76
CA SER A 59 11.11 -24.19 2.87
C SER A 59 10.89 -22.88 3.63
N ARG A 60 10.38 -22.95 4.87
CA ARG A 60 10.18 -21.78 5.71
C ARG A 60 11.50 -21.15 6.16
N VAL A 61 12.49 -21.96 6.55
CA VAL A 61 13.85 -21.49 6.86
C VAL A 61 14.44 -20.76 5.67
N ARG A 62 14.35 -21.33 4.46
CA ARG A 62 14.82 -20.67 3.24
C ARG A 62 14.13 -19.34 2.97
N GLN A 63 12.82 -19.24 3.20
CA GLN A 63 12.09 -17.99 3.09
C GLN A 63 12.55 -16.95 4.12
N ILE A 64 12.83 -17.37 5.35
CA ILE A 64 13.36 -16.50 6.41
C ILE A 64 14.76 -16.00 6.02
N GLU A 65 15.67 -16.87 5.57
CA GLU A 65 17.00 -16.48 5.08
C GLU A 65 16.93 -15.41 3.99
N LEU A 66 16.09 -15.63 2.96
CA LEU A 66 15.90 -14.66 1.89
C LEU A 66 15.31 -13.34 2.38
N THR A 67 14.44 -13.39 3.40
CA THR A 67 13.85 -12.19 4.01
C THR A 67 14.89 -11.43 4.84
N LEU A 68 15.71 -12.13 5.61
CA LEU A 68 16.84 -11.55 6.36
C LEU A 68 17.85 -10.91 5.43
N GLU A 69 18.13 -11.55 4.29
CA GLU A 69 18.97 -10.97 3.27
C GLU A 69 18.32 -9.68 2.76
N ARG A 70 17.07 -9.69 2.30
CA ARG A 70 16.38 -8.45 1.87
C ARG A 70 16.39 -7.33 2.93
N LEU A 71 16.25 -7.68 4.20
CA LEU A 71 16.31 -6.71 5.30
C LEU A 71 17.67 -6.02 5.39
N ARG A 72 18.78 -6.72 5.15
CA ARG A 72 20.13 -6.12 5.12
C ARG A 72 20.27 -5.04 4.05
N TRP A 73 19.56 -5.20 2.93
CA TRP A 73 19.58 -4.24 1.82
C TRP A 73 18.44 -3.21 1.91
N THR A 74 17.57 -3.31 2.91
CA THR A 74 16.47 -2.35 3.10
C THR A 74 17.00 -1.14 3.86
N PRO A 75 16.96 0.06 3.28
CA PRO A 75 17.40 1.28 3.94
C PRO A 75 16.38 1.68 5.01
N LEU A 76 16.54 1.16 6.24
CA LEU A 76 15.52 1.32 7.27
C LEU A 76 15.56 2.68 7.99
N LEU A 77 16.63 3.48 7.87
CA LEU A 77 16.84 4.68 8.70
C LEU A 77 17.70 5.76 8.02
N GLU A 78 17.18 6.39 6.98
CA GLU A 78 17.95 7.40 6.23
C GLU A 78 17.56 8.85 6.50
N GLY A 79 16.61 9.05 7.42
CA GLY A 79 16.22 10.39 7.81
C GLY A 79 15.43 10.40 9.10
N PRO A 80 15.28 11.59 9.72
CA PRO A 80 14.50 11.75 10.93
C PRO A 80 13.02 11.42 10.72
N ARG A 81 12.54 11.39 9.46
CA ARG A 81 11.19 10.97 9.07
C ARG A 81 11.23 10.24 7.74
N MET A 82 10.50 9.14 7.61
CA MET A 82 10.44 8.37 6.36
C MET A 82 9.14 7.58 6.21
N ILE A 83 8.75 7.34 4.96
CA ILE A 83 7.67 6.44 4.59
C ILE A 83 8.25 5.13 4.09
N VAL A 84 7.76 4.01 4.59
CA VAL A 84 8.04 2.69 4.03
C VAL A 84 6.73 2.02 3.67
N VAL A 85 6.66 1.52 2.44
CA VAL A 85 5.55 0.69 1.96
C VAL A 85 6.06 -0.74 1.86
N ASN A 86 5.58 -1.59 2.76
CA ASN A 86 5.82 -3.03 2.65
C ASN A 86 4.78 -3.61 1.69
N VAL A 87 5.25 -3.91 0.47
CA VAL A 87 4.40 -4.38 -0.63
C VAL A 87 3.71 -5.71 -0.31
N PRO A 88 4.42 -6.78 0.15
CA PRO A 88 3.77 -8.05 0.44
C PRO A 88 2.88 -8.01 1.69
N GLU A 89 3.15 -7.13 2.66
CA GLU A 89 2.28 -6.94 3.84
C GLU A 89 1.04 -6.08 3.52
N PHE A 90 1.06 -5.37 2.39
CA PHE A 90 0.04 -4.37 2.04
C PHE A 90 -0.15 -3.33 3.17
N VAL A 91 0.95 -2.87 3.76
CA VAL A 91 0.98 -1.88 4.84
C VAL A 91 1.98 -0.77 4.53
N LEU A 92 1.59 0.47 4.84
CA LEU A 92 2.45 1.63 4.87
C LEU A 92 2.71 2.02 6.32
N ARG A 93 3.98 2.32 6.62
CA ARG A 93 4.41 2.88 7.90
C ARG A 93 5.14 4.21 7.73
N ALA A 94 4.84 5.10 8.66
CA ALA A 94 5.49 6.39 8.82
C ALA A 94 6.40 6.33 10.04
N TYR A 95 7.71 6.42 9.83
CA TYR A 95 8.68 6.41 10.91
C TYR A 95 9.15 7.82 11.23
N GLU A 96 9.41 8.06 12.51
CA GLU A 96 10.18 9.19 13.02
C GLU A 96 11.33 8.64 13.86
N VAL A 97 12.54 9.15 13.62
CA VAL A 97 13.78 8.69 14.24
C VAL A 97 14.38 9.85 15.01
N HIS A 98 14.51 9.69 16.33
CA HIS A 98 15.18 10.65 17.22
C HIS A 98 16.14 9.88 18.13
N ASP A 99 17.41 10.26 18.19
CA ASP A 99 18.42 9.67 19.07
C ASP A 99 18.47 8.13 19.01
N SER A 100 18.42 7.57 17.80
CA SER A 100 18.34 6.13 17.51
C SER A 100 17.06 5.42 17.99
N ASN A 101 16.09 6.15 18.54
CA ASN A 101 14.74 5.65 18.82
C ASN A 101 13.85 5.75 17.58
N VAL A 102 13.37 4.61 17.10
CA VAL A 102 12.51 4.49 15.92
C VAL A 102 11.05 4.38 16.36
N GLN A 103 10.23 5.37 16.00
CA GLN A 103 8.82 5.40 16.36
C GLN A 103 7.94 5.32 15.12
N VAL A 104 6.99 4.38 15.10
CA VAL A 104 5.91 4.34 14.10
C VAL A 104 4.86 5.37 14.49
N LYS A 105 4.78 6.47 13.73
CA LYS A 105 3.79 7.55 13.93
C LYS A 105 2.47 7.25 13.24
N VAL A 106 2.52 6.47 12.17
CA VAL A 106 1.35 6.06 11.38
C VAL A 106 1.56 4.66 10.86
N GLU A 107 0.51 3.86 10.92
CA GLU A 107 0.40 2.58 10.24
C GLU A 107 -0.95 2.54 9.53
N MET A 108 -0.97 2.10 8.28
CA MET A 108 -2.22 1.95 7.53
C MET A 108 -2.11 0.87 6.46
N LYS A 109 -3.25 0.25 6.14
CA LYS A 109 -3.36 -0.66 5.00
C LYS A 109 -3.14 0.11 3.69
N VAL A 110 -2.53 -0.55 2.71
CA VAL A 110 -2.44 -0.07 1.33
C VAL A 110 -3.02 -1.07 0.33
N ILE A 111 -3.36 -0.57 -0.86
CA ILE A 111 -3.56 -1.36 -2.08
C ILE A 111 -2.34 -1.12 -2.96
N VAL A 112 -1.79 -2.18 -3.53
CA VAL A 112 -0.59 -2.16 -4.39
C VAL A 112 -0.91 -2.77 -5.74
N GLY A 113 0.08 -2.74 -6.64
CA GLY A 113 0.02 -3.30 -7.97
C GLY A 113 -0.24 -4.81 -7.99
N LYS A 114 -0.89 -5.32 -9.05
CA LYS A 114 -1.09 -6.76 -9.24
C LYS A 114 0.26 -7.49 -9.27
N ALA A 115 0.35 -8.61 -8.58
CA ALA A 115 1.60 -9.36 -8.44
C ALA A 115 2.14 -9.95 -9.76
N LEU A 116 1.37 -10.01 -10.85
CA LEU A 116 1.80 -10.57 -12.13
C LEU A 116 2.00 -9.49 -13.20
N ASP A 117 0.98 -8.67 -13.44
CA ASP A 117 0.93 -7.81 -14.63
C ASP A 117 1.34 -6.36 -14.38
N THR A 118 1.17 -5.86 -13.15
CA THR A 118 1.31 -4.44 -12.82
C THR A 118 1.94 -4.24 -11.44
N ARG A 119 3.06 -4.92 -11.19
CA ARG A 119 3.73 -4.92 -9.88
C ARG A 119 4.12 -3.51 -9.45
N THR A 120 3.92 -3.19 -8.16
CA THR A 120 4.55 -2.01 -7.56
C THR A 120 6.07 -2.23 -7.54
N PRO A 121 6.87 -1.37 -8.19
CA PRO A 121 8.31 -1.54 -8.24
C PRO A 121 8.93 -1.26 -6.89
N LEU A 122 10.11 -1.82 -6.67
CA LEU A 122 10.93 -1.54 -5.50
C LEU A 122 11.80 -0.32 -5.80
N PHE A 123 11.58 0.75 -5.06
CA PHE A 123 12.33 2.00 -5.18
C PHE A 123 12.62 2.60 -3.81
N LYS A 124 13.52 3.58 -3.85
CA LYS A 124 13.90 4.42 -2.73
C LYS A 124 14.16 5.82 -3.28
N GLU A 125 13.31 6.76 -2.89
CA GLU A 125 13.25 8.08 -3.50
C GLU A 125 12.86 9.16 -2.48
N HIS A 126 12.96 10.42 -2.87
CA HIS A 126 12.40 11.52 -2.09
C HIS A 126 11.10 12.00 -2.73
N MET A 127 10.03 12.07 -1.93
CA MET A 127 8.83 12.79 -2.33
C MET A 127 9.18 14.25 -2.58
N ARG A 128 8.66 14.84 -3.65
CA ARG A 128 8.97 16.22 -4.08
C ARG A 128 7.82 17.19 -3.82
N PHE A 129 6.59 16.73 -3.94
CA PHE A 129 5.42 17.56 -3.72
C PHE A 129 4.17 16.73 -3.46
N ILE A 130 3.20 17.39 -2.83
CA ILE A 130 1.85 16.90 -2.60
C ILE A 130 0.93 17.70 -3.49
N GLU A 131 0.14 17.01 -4.30
CA GLU A 131 -0.90 17.60 -5.15
C GLU A 131 -2.27 17.33 -4.51
N PHE A 132 -2.99 18.39 -4.20
CA PHE A 132 -4.36 18.37 -3.69
C PHE A 132 -5.34 18.53 -4.84
N SER A 133 -6.41 17.74 -4.82
CA SER A 133 -7.44 17.70 -5.87
C SER A 133 -6.79 17.52 -7.26
N PRO A 134 -6.00 16.45 -7.47
CA PRO A 134 -5.18 16.28 -8.65
C PRO A 134 -6.02 16.03 -9.91
N TYR A 135 -5.51 16.46 -11.05
CA TYR A 135 -5.93 15.86 -12.31
C TYR A 135 -5.35 14.44 -12.41
N TRP A 136 -6.14 13.49 -12.92
CA TRP A 136 -5.60 12.19 -13.32
C TRP A 136 -5.35 12.17 -14.82
N ASN A 137 -4.09 12.23 -15.23
CA ASN A 137 -3.73 11.94 -16.62
C ASN A 137 -3.69 10.42 -16.77
N VAL A 138 -4.66 9.87 -17.51
CA VAL A 138 -4.80 8.43 -17.69
C VAL A 138 -3.60 7.91 -18.48
N PRO A 139 -2.81 6.95 -17.95
CA PRO A 139 -1.68 6.38 -18.67
C PRO A 139 -2.11 5.82 -20.04
N PRO A 140 -1.29 5.97 -21.11
CA PRO A 140 -1.66 5.52 -22.45
C PRO A 140 -2.03 4.04 -22.57
N SER A 141 -1.45 3.19 -21.71
CA SER A 141 -1.80 1.77 -21.63
C SER A 141 -3.23 1.57 -21.13
N ILE A 142 -3.59 2.20 -20.01
CA ILE A 142 -4.95 2.14 -19.42
C ILE A 142 -5.97 2.79 -20.35
N ALA A 143 -5.61 3.93 -20.95
CA ALA A 143 -6.48 4.63 -21.89
C ALA A 143 -6.88 3.70 -23.05
N ARG A 144 -5.92 3.00 -23.66
CA ARG A 144 -6.16 2.09 -24.80
C ARG A 144 -6.81 0.77 -24.39
N ALA A 145 -6.36 0.16 -23.30
CA ALA A 145 -6.82 -1.17 -22.88
C ALA A 145 -8.19 -1.15 -22.19
N GLU A 146 -8.52 -0.08 -21.47
CA GLU A 146 -9.68 -0.06 -20.58
C GLU A 146 -10.63 1.11 -20.85
N THR A 147 -10.10 2.33 -20.94
CA THR A 147 -10.94 3.53 -21.03
C THR A 147 -11.62 3.66 -22.39
N LEU A 148 -10.88 3.54 -23.50
CA LEU A 148 -11.44 3.65 -24.85
C LEU A 148 -12.50 2.58 -25.14
N PRO A 149 -12.30 1.28 -24.83
CA PRO A 149 -13.36 0.28 -24.99
C PRO A 149 -14.63 0.60 -24.21
N ARG A 150 -14.52 1.16 -23.00
CA ARG A 150 -15.69 1.57 -22.20
C ARG A 150 -16.39 2.79 -22.81
N LEU A 151 -15.65 3.80 -23.22
CA LEU A 151 -16.20 5.01 -23.85
C LEU A 151 -16.91 4.70 -25.17
N ARG A 152 -16.44 3.72 -25.94
CA ARG A 152 -17.10 3.26 -27.17
C ARG A 152 -18.42 2.53 -26.90
N ARG A 153 -18.55 1.84 -25.76
CA ARG A 153 -19.78 1.11 -25.37
C ARG A 153 -20.80 2.02 -24.69
N ASP A 154 -20.33 2.99 -23.92
CA ASP A 154 -21.16 3.89 -23.13
C ASP A 154 -20.58 5.31 -23.18
N ALA A 155 -21.15 6.14 -24.05
CA ALA A 155 -20.73 7.52 -24.22
C ALA A 155 -20.95 8.36 -22.94
N GLY A 156 -22.01 8.08 -22.19
CA GLY A 156 -22.34 8.80 -20.95
C GLY A 156 -21.32 8.55 -19.84
N TYR A 157 -20.51 7.49 -19.93
CA TYR A 157 -19.39 7.24 -19.02
C TYR A 157 -18.40 8.41 -19.01
N PHE A 158 -18.21 9.10 -20.14
CA PHE A 158 -17.30 10.24 -20.28
C PHE A 158 -17.65 11.37 -19.31
N GLU A 159 -18.92 11.79 -19.33
CA GLU A 159 -19.41 12.89 -18.50
C GLU A 159 -19.52 12.47 -17.03
N ARG A 160 -20.05 11.27 -16.76
CA ARG A 160 -20.22 10.76 -15.39
C ARG A 160 -18.89 10.62 -14.65
N GLN A 161 -17.80 10.34 -15.36
CA GLN A 161 -16.44 10.28 -14.78
C GLN A 161 -15.71 11.62 -14.82
N GLY A 162 -16.25 12.65 -15.48
CA GLY A 162 -15.61 13.95 -15.61
C GLY A 162 -14.33 13.91 -16.44
N PHE A 163 -14.33 13.13 -17.53
CA PHE A 163 -13.19 13.08 -18.45
C PHE A 163 -13.15 14.29 -19.39
N GLU A 164 -11.97 14.54 -19.91
CA GLU A 164 -11.69 15.45 -21.02
C GLU A 164 -10.53 14.91 -21.86
N PHE A 165 -10.53 15.24 -23.14
CA PHE A 165 -9.40 14.98 -24.02
C PHE A 165 -8.47 16.18 -24.01
N VAL A 166 -7.17 15.93 -23.96
CA VAL A 166 -6.17 17.01 -23.96
C VAL A 166 -5.18 16.79 -25.10
N GLY A 167 -5.09 17.79 -25.98
CA GLY A 167 -4.14 17.82 -27.09
C GLY A 167 -2.70 18.08 -26.66
N ALA A 168 -1.78 18.03 -27.62
CA ALA A 168 -0.38 18.41 -27.43
C ALA A 168 -0.22 19.90 -27.09
N ASP A 169 -1.12 20.74 -27.59
CA ASP A 169 -1.22 22.18 -27.29
C ASP A 169 -1.80 22.49 -25.90
N GLY A 170 -2.17 21.44 -25.13
CA GLY A 170 -2.75 21.58 -23.80
C GLY A 170 -4.23 21.97 -23.77
N LYS A 171 -4.89 22.17 -24.93
CA LYS A 171 -6.32 22.49 -24.97
C LYS A 171 -7.14 21.28 -24.56
N ALA A 172 -8.11 21.52 -23.67
CA ALA A 172 -9.04 20.51 -23.20
C ALA A 172 -10.33 20.53 -24.03
N VAL A 173 -10.74 19.36 -24.49
CA VAL A 173 -12.03 19.12 -25.16
C VAL A 173 -12.89 18.29 -24.21
N THR A 174 -14.00 18.89 -23.78
CA THR A 174 -14.92 18.29 -22.79
C THR A 174 -16.11 17.59 -23.44
N THR A 175 -16.12 17.45 -24.76
CA THR A 175 -17.14 16.72 -25.52
C THR A 175 -16.57 15.41 -26.05
N LEU A 176 -17.38 14.36 -26.02
CA LEU A 176 -17.03 13.08 -26.61
C LEU A 176 -17.24 13.13 -28.13
N SER A 177 -16.22 12.74 -28.90
CA SER A 177 -16.35 12.55 -30.35
C SER A 177 -15.55 11.34 -30.81
N ALA A 178 -15.96 10.72 -31.92
CA ALA A 178 -15.20 9.63 -32.55
C ALA A 178 -13.78 10.10 -32.92
N ALA A 179 -13.64 11.32 -33.44
CA ALA A 179 -12.34 11.92 -33.76
C ALA A 179 -11.42 12.01 -32.53
N SER A 180 -11.94 12.41 -31.37
CA SER A 180 -11.16 12.45 -30.12
C SER A 180 -10.76 11.06 -29.63
N LEU A 181 -11.66 10.08 -29.73
CA LEU A 181 -11.35 8.68 -29.38
C LEU A 181 -10.23 8.11 -30.25
N ASP A 182 -10.29 8.37 -31.56
CA ASP A 182 -9.27 7.91 -32.51
C ASP A 182 -7.95 8.66 -32.34
N ALA A 183 -8.00 9.95 -31.99
CA ALA A 183 -6.80 10.72 -31.65
C ALA A 183 -6.09 10.16 -30.41
N VAL A 184 -6.84 9.73 -29.38
CA VAL A 184 -6.25 9.02 -28.22
C VAL A 184 -5.69 7.66 -28.64
N GLN A 185 -6.40 6.90 -29.49
CA GLN A 185 -5.92 5.61 -29.99
C GLN A 185 -4.56 5.75 -30.70
N ARG A 186 -4.37 6.83 -31.47
CA ARG A 186 -3.13 7.18 -32.18
C ARG A 186 -2.08 7.88 -31.30
N GLY A 187 -2.38 8.16 -30.02
CA GLY A 187 -1.47 8.86 -29.11
C GLY A 187 -1.34 10.37 -29.36
N GLN A 188 -2.21 10.96 -30.18
CA GLN A 188 -2.23 12.40 -30.51
C GLN A 188 -2.92 13.23 -29.41
N MET A 189 -3.80 12.61 -28.65
CA MET A 189 -4.45 13.18 -27.46
C MET A 189 -4.31 12.24 -26.28
N ARG A 190 -4.44 12.77 -25.07
CA ARG A 190 -4.56 11.99 -23.83
C ARG A 190 -5.91 12.19 -23.18
N ILE A 191 -6.36 11.21 -22.39
CA ILE A 191 -7.53 11.35 -21.53
C ILE A 191 -7.07 11.87 -20.18
N ARG A 192 -7.74 12.92 -19.68
CA ARG A 192 -7.53 13.46 -18.35
C ARG A 192 -8.84 13.42 -17.57
N GLN A 193 -8.81 12.96 -16.33
CA GLN A 193 -9.94 13.05 -15.41
C GLN A 193 -9.80 14.32 -14.58
N ARG A 194 -10.87 15.10 -14.49
CA ARG A 194 -10.93 16.30 -13.65
C ARG A 194 -10.93 15.93 -12.16
N PRO A 195 -10.52 16.86 -11.28
CA PRO A 195 -10.74 16.70 -9.85
C PRO A 195 -12.24 16.49 -9.56
N GLY A 196 -12.56 15.48 -8.76
CA GLY A 196 -13.94 15.19 -8.38
C GLY A 196 -14.05 13.99 -7.44
N PRO A 197 -15.23 13.72 -6.86
CA PRO A 197 -15.42 12.63 -5.90
C PRO A 197 -15.15 11.25 -6.51
N MET A 198 -15.27 11.14 -7.83
CA MET A 198 -15.04 9.92 -8.61
C MET A 198 -13.63 9.86 -9.23
N ASN A 199 -12.75 10.82 -8.91
CA ASN A 199 -11.40 10.85 -9.45
C ASN A 199 -10.61 9.62 -8.95
N ALA A 200 -9.98 8.90 -9.87
CA ALA A 200 -9.25 7.67 -9.56
C ALA A 200 -8.06 7.89 -8.60
N LEU A 201 -7.46 9.08 -8.61
CA LEU A 201 -6.39 9.48 -7.68
C LEU A 201 -6.91 9.99 -6.33
N GLY A 202 -8.23 10.13 -6.17
CA GLY A 202 -8.86 10.71 -5.00
C GLY A 202 -8.47 12.18 -4.78
N ASP A 203 -8.42 12.60 -3.51
CA ASP A 203 -8.25 14.01 -3.14
C ASP A 203 -6.77 14.44 -3.03
N ILE A 204 -5.83 13.50 -2.94
CA ILE A 204 -4.41 13.78 -2.70
C ILE A 204 -3.53 12.78 -3.44
N LYS A 205 -2.49 13.29 -4.09
CA LYS A 205 -1.43 12.54 -4.76
C LYS A 205 -0.06 13.00 -4.26
N PHE A 206 0.79 12.06 -3.86
CA PHE A 206 2.19 12.30 -3.50
C PHE A 206 3.06 11.92 -4.68
N VAL A 207 3.92 12.85 -5.09
CA VAL A 207 4.76 12.70 -6.28
C VAL A 207 6.21 12.59 -5.87
N PHE A 208 6.87 11.58 -6.41
CA PHE A 208 8.28 11.29 -6.29
C PHE A 208 8.84 10.95 -7.69
N PRO A 209 10.16 11.11 -7.93
CA PRO A 209 10.78 10.73 -9.20
C PRO A 209 10.53 9.27 -9.52
N ASN A 210 10.01 8.98 -10.70
CA ASN A 210 9.94 7.64 -11.27
C ASN A 210 9.66 7.72 -12.77
N ASN A 211 9.98 6.66 -13.50
CA ASN A 211 9.76 6.55 -14.93
C ASN A 211 8.41 5.89 -15.28
N ASP A 212 7.65 5.44 -14.28
CA ASP A 212 6.53 4.52 -14.44
C ASP A 212 5.14 5.14 -14.16
N ASN A 213 5.05 6.46 -13.96
CA ASN A 213 3.83 7.18 -13.53
C ASN A 213 3.18 6.57 -12.27
N ILE A 214 4.02 6.13 -11.33
CA ILE A 214 3.61 5.53 -10.08
C ILE A 214 3.54 6.61 -9.01
N TYR A 215 2.46 6.57 -8.24
CA TYR A 215 2.22 7.55 -7.19
C TYR A 215 1.72 6.87 -5.92
N LEU A 216 1.86 7.57 -4.81
CA LEU A 216 1.16 7.26 -3.58
C LEU A 216 -0.04 8.19 -3.49
N HIS A 217 -1.26 7.68 -3.64
CA HIS A 217 -2.45 8.53 -3.79
C HIS A 217 -3.69 7.92 -3.14
N HIS A 218 -4.67 8.77 -2.78
CA HIS A 218 -5.92 8.29 -2.20
C HIS A 218 -6.77 7.52 -3.22
N THR A 219 -7.87 6.89 -2.78
CA THR A 219 -8.80 6.18 -3.67
C THR A 219 -10.25 6.43 -3.28
N PRO A 220 -11.18 6.55 -4.26
CA PRO A 220 -12.61 6.67 -3.97
C PRO A 220 -13.26 5.33 -3.57
N ALA A 221 -12.50 4.22 -3.55
CA ALA A 221 -13.02 2.87 -3.29
C ALA A 221 -12.52 2.29 -1.93
N PRO A 222 -12.93 2.87 -0.77
CA PRO A 222 -12.41 2.47 0.53
C PRO A 222 -12.77 1.02 0.92
N LYS A 223 -13.85 0.46 0.34
CA LYS A 223 -14.27 -0.92 0.59
C LYS A 223 -13.19 -1.94 0.21
N LEU A 224 -12.29 -1.62 -0.72
CA LEU A 224 -11.21 -2.51 -1.16
C LEU A 224 -10.18 -2.81 -0.06
N PHE A 225 -10.08 -1.97 0.98
CA PHE A 225 -9.18 -2.18 2.12
C PHE A 225 -9.64 -3.28 3.10
N THR A 226 -10.86 -3.80 2.93
CA THR A 226 -11.38 -4.91 3.74
C THR A 226 -10.87 -6.26 3.28
N ARG A 227 -10.29 -6.37 2.08
CA ARG A 227 -9.72 -7.61 1.56
C ARG A 227 -8.34 -7.89 2.15
N ASP A 228 -8.03 -9.17 2.37
CA ASP A 228 -6.69 -9.58 2.82
C ASP A 228 -5.65 -9.43 1.71
N ARG A 229 -5.98 -9.91 0.51
CA ARG A 229 -5.23 -9.63 -0.71
C ARG A 229 -5.61 -8.29 -1.32
N ARG A 230 -4.62 -7.39 -1.45
CA ARG A 230 -4.80 -6.00 -1.93
C ARG A 230 -3.90 -5.63 -3.11
N ASP A 231 -3.55 -6.61 -3.94
CA ASP A 231 -2.82 -6.43 -5.21
C ASP A 231 -3.79 -6.12 -6.37
N LEU A 232 -4.43 -4.94 -6.31
CA LEU A 232 -5.57 -4.60 -7.18
C LEU A 232 -5.31 -3.39 -8.10
N SER A 233 -4.16 -2.72 -7.96
CA SER A 233 -3.84 -1.52 -8.74
C SER A 233 -2.97 -1.80 -9.97
N HIS A 234 -2.73 -0.76 -10.76
CA HIS A 234 -1.82 -0.77 -11.90
C HIS A 234 -0.39 -0.31 -11.54
N GLY A 235 0.06 -0.56 -10.31
CA GLY A 235 1.42 -0.27 -9.83
C GLY A 235 1.50 0.81 -8.75
N SER A 236 0.55 1.76 -8.74
CA SER A 236 0.44 2.79 -7.70
C SER A 236 0.01 2.23 -6.34
N THR A 237 0.36 2.94 -5.28
CA THR A 237 0.03 2.56 -3.90
C THR A 237 -1.10 3.44 -3.37
N HIS A 238 -2.17 2.83 -2.86
CA HIS A 238 -3.31 3.56 -2.32
C HIS A 238 -3.39 3.38 -0.79
N PRO A 239 -3.16 4.40 0.05
CA PRO A 239 -3.30 4.30 1.49
C PRO A 239 -4.76 4.35 1.96
N ALA A 240 -5.06 3.60 3.02
CA ALA A 240 -6.36 3.60 3.68
C ALA A 240 -6.59 4.84 4.57
N GLY A 241 -7.87 5.09 4.87
CA GLY A 241 -8.27 6.08 5.86
C GLY A 241 -8.39 7.52 5.32
N PRO A 242 -8.80 8.47 6.18
CA PRO A 242 -9.08 9.83 5.74
C PRO A 242 -7.80 10.57 5.34
N LYS A 243 -7.88 11.37 4.28
CA LYS A 243 -6.79 12.21 3.74
C LYS A 243 -5.95 12.95 4.78
N ARG A 244 -6.58 13.38 5.89
CA ARG A 244 -5.92 14.06 7.01
C ARG A 244 -5.03 13.14 7.83
N ALA A 245 -5.45 11.91 8.09
CA ALA A 245 -4.65 10.96 8.88
C ALA A 245 -3.34 10.66 8.15
N PHE A 246 -3.41 10.57 6.82
CA PHE A 246 -2.22 10.40 6.01
C PHE A 246 -1.36 11.66 5.95
N ALA A 247 -1.91 12.85 5.67
CA ALA A 247 -1.08 14.04 5.44
C ALA A 247 -0.62 14.83 6.69
N ARG A 248 -1.31 14.70 7.85
CA ARG A 248 -1.01 15.50 9.06
C ARG A 248 0.40 15.25 9.62
N PRO A 249 0.89 14.00 9.76
CA PRO A 249 2.20 13.72 10.34
C PRO A 249 3.35 14.34 9.53
N TRP A 250 3.14 14.50 8.23
CA TRP A 250 4.11 15.04 7.28
C TRP A 250 4.08 16.57 7.19
N THR A 251 2.93 17.18 7.45
CA THR A 251 2.73 18.64 7.38
C THR A 251 2.92 19.34 8.73
N LYS A 252 3.06 18.60 9.84
CA LYS A 252 3.25 19.14 11.20
C LYS A 252 4.75 19.27 11.52
N GLY A 253 5.20 20.50 11.84
CA GLY A 253 6.56 20.78 12.30
C GLY A 253 7.61 21.04 11.22
N ASN A 254 7.23 21.11 9.94
CA ASN A 254 8.14 21.49 8.85
C ASN A 254 7.76 22.87 8.28
N PRO A 255 8.12 23.99 8.96
CA PRO A 255 7.76 25.34 8.53
C PRO A 255 8.48 25.77 7.23
N ALA A 256 9.53 25.05 6.81
CA ALA A 256 10.43 25.49 5.74
C ALA A 256 10.10 24.96 4.33
N ARG A 257 9.10 24.06 4.13
CA ARG A 257 8.91 23.45 2.79
C ARG A 257 7.49 23.36 2.25
N CYS A 258 6.44 23.37 3.09
CA CYS A 258 5.14 23.86 2.66
C CYS A 258 5.18 25.38 2.84
N GLY A 259 5.24 26.16 1.76
CA GLY A 259 5.04 27.61 1.85
C GLY A 259 3.77 27.89 2.66
N CYS A 260 3.94 28.39 3.89
CA CYS A 260 2.92 28.46 4.95
C CYS A 260 2.39 27.11 5.48
N SER A 261 2.74 26.79 6.73
CA SER A 261 2.10 25.70 7.52
C SER A 261 0.59 25.89 7.72
N SER A 262 0.10 27.14 7.59
CA SER A 262 -1.32 27.48 7.49
C SER A 262 -1.92 27.03 6.15
N HIS A 263 -1.18 27.14 5.04
CA HIS A 263 -1.63 26.77 3.69
C HIS A 263 -1.79 25.26 3.55
N CYS A 264 -0.83 24.44 3.97
CA CYS A 264 -0.98 22.97 3.92
C CYS A 264 -2.11 22.46 4.85
N ARG A 265 -2.28 23.02 6.06
CA ARG A 265 -3.42 22.70 6.93
C ARG A 265 -4.75 23.19 6.37
N TRP A 266 -4.75 24.37 5.73
CA TRP A 266 -5.91 24.94 5.06
C TRP A 266 -6.28 24.09 3.85
N CYS A 267 -5.37 23.79 2.91
CA CYS A 267 -5.57 22.85 1.80
C CYS A 267 -6.06 21.49 2.29
N LEU A 268 -5.50 20.92 3.36
CA LEU A 268 -6.03 19.67 3.92
C LEU A 268 -7.45 19.79 4.49
N ARG A 269 -7.86 21.00 4.89
CA ARG A 269 -9.23 21.30 5.34
C ARG A 269 -10.18 21.66 4.19
N THR A 270 -9.68 22.31 3.15
CA THR A 270 -10.49 22.92 2.09
C THR A 270 -10.41 22.19 0.77
N ALA A 271 -9.47 21.25 0.59
CA ALA A 271 -9.39 20.35 -0.55
C ALA A 271 -10.69 19.57 -0.61
N ARG A 272 -11.60 20.08 -1.44
CA ARG A 272 -12.84 19.45 -1.81
C ARG A 272 -12.59 18.77 -3.15
N PRO A 273 -13.27 17.65 -3.43
CA PRO A 273 -13.04 16.93 -4.67
C PRO A 273 -13.17 17.82 -5.92
N SER A 274 -14.02 18.85 -5.89
CA SER A 274 -14.24 19.82 -6.98
C SER A 274 -13.40 21.11 -6.93
N SER A 275 -12.38 21.19 -6.06
CA SER A 275 -11.53 22.38 -5.92
C SER A 275 -10.40 22.43 -6.96
N ARG A 276 -9.87 23.63 -7.24
CA ARG A 276 -8.73 23.79 -8.15
C ARG A 276 -7.51 22.99 -7.62
N PRO A 277 -6.77 22.30 -8.49
CA PRO A 277 -5.56 21.60 -8.08
C PRO A 277 -4.58 22.56 -7.42
N THR A 278 -3.99 22.13 -6.29
CA THR A 278 -2.98 22.90 -5.56
C THR A 278 -1.76 22.04 -5.31
N VAL A 279 -0.57 22.55 -5.60
CA VAL A 279 0.70 21.84 -5.38
C VAL A 279 1.42 22.47 -4.21
N ALA A 280 1.82 21.66 -3.23
CA ALA A 280 2.68 22.09 -2.13
C ALA A 280 4.03 21.38 -2.23
N PRO A 281 5.17 22.12 -2.18
CA PRO A 281 6.47 21.49 -2.11
C PRO A 281 6.57 20.66 -0.82
N PHE A 282 7.27 19.53 -0.94
CA PHE A 282 7.42 18.60 0.17
C PHE A 282 8.71 17.81 -0.03
N SER A 283 9.41 17.48 1.06
CA SER A 283 10.56 16.58 0.97
C SER A 283 10.52 15.63 2.15
N SER A 284 10.37 14.35 1.85
CA SER A 284 10.57 13.26 2.80
C SER A 284 10.96 11.99 2.04
N PRO A 285 11.92 11.21 2.55
CA PRO A 285 12.24 9.89 2.03
C PRO A 285 11.00 8.99 1.96
N ILE A 286 10.90 8.23 0.88
CA ILE A 286 9.95 7.14 0.69
C ILE A 286 10.66 5.93 0.10
N SER A 287 10.36 4.75 0.61
CA SER A 287 10.80 3.49 0.03
C SER A 287 9.67 2.48 -0.03
N THR A 288 9.80 1.55 -0.95
CA THR A 288 9.00 0.33 -1.02
C THR A 288 9.90 -0.86 -0.76
N ASP A 289 9.49 -1.74 0.14
CA ASP A 289 10.21 -2.98 0.42
C ASP A 289 9.39 -4.22 -0.02
N SER A 290 10.09 -5.34 -0.19
CA SER A 290 9.50 -6.65 -0.49
C SER A 290 9.79 -7.67 0.61
N THR A 291 10.05 -7.18 1.83
CA THR A 291 10.29 -8.05 2.98
C THR A 291 8.95 -8.64 3.40
N ALA A 292 8.83 -9.97 3.32
CA ALA A 292 7.62 -10.61 3.80
C ALA A 292 7.55 -10.42 5.33
N SER A 293 6.44 -9.87 5.83
CA SER A 293 6.23 -9.67 7.26
C SER A 293 6.00 -11.03 7.93
N TRP A 294 7.06 -11.66 8.41
CA TRP A 294 6.96 -12.83 9.29
C TRP A 294 6.97 -12.46 10.77
N THR A 295 7.18 -11.17 11.07
CA THR A 295 7.25 -10.61 12.42
C THR A 295 6.03 -9.74 12.70
N THR A 296 4.86 -10.37 12.89
CA THR A 296 3.71 -9.66 13.47
C THR A 296 3.88 -9.65 14.99
N ARG A 297 4.11 -8.47 15.58
CA ARG A 297 4.11 -8.16 17.02
C ARG A 297 4.75 -9.23 17.92
N CYS A 298 6.05 -9.11 18.19
CA CYS A 298 6.52 -9.44 19.54
C CYS A 298 5.67 -8.60 20.51
N GLY A 299 4.92 -9.27 21.39
CA GLY A 299 3.85 -8.66 22.18
C GLY A 299 4.29 -7.42 22.95
N ASN A 300 3.34 -6.49 23.15
CA ASN A 300 3.45 -5.41 24.11
C ASN A 300 3.79 -6.00 25.49
N GLY A 301 5.04 -5.84 25.93
CA GLY A 301 5.51 -6.19 27.26
C GLY A 301 7.04 -6.23 27.30
N PRO A 302 7.70 -5.74 28.37
CA PRO A 302 9.15 -5.78 28.47
C PRO A 302 9.56 -7.22 28.79
N ARG A 303 9.69 -8.06 27.76
CA ARG A 303 10.38 -9.34 27.88
C ARG A 303 11.39 -9.45 26.76
N THR A 304 12.63 -9.34 27.19
CA THR A 304 13.87 -9.65 26.50
C THR A 304 13.70 -10.74 25.44
N CYS A 305 14.14 -10.45 24.22
CA CYS A 305 14.47 -11.48 23.24
C CYS A 305 15.77 -12.17 23.73
N GLY A 306 15.63 -13.06 24.71
CA GLY A 306 16.71 -13.93 25.17
C GLY A 306 16.73 -15.22 24.35
N LEU A 307 17.89 -15.55 23.80
CA LEU A 307 18.19 -16.91 23.36
C LEU A 307 17.97 -17.87 24.55
N PRO A 308 17.43 -19.08 24.33
CA PRO A 308 17.31 -20.08 25.38
C PRO A 308 18.71 -20.39 25.97
N PRO A 309 18.84 -20.58 27.29
CA PRO A 309 20.11 -20.91 27.91
C PRO A 309 20.56 -22.30 27.41
N GLY A 310 21.70 -22.36 26.72
CA GLY A 310 22.31 -23.64 26.31
C GLY A 310 22.87 -23.72 24.88
N ALA A 311 22.87 -22.65 24.09
CA ALA A 311 23.55 -22.68 22.78
C ALA A 311 25.07 -22.43 22.96
N PRO A 312 25.96 -23.34 22.51
CA PRO A 312 27.40 -23.14 22.61
C PRO A 312 27.86 -21.98 21.73
N SER A 313 28.73 -21.14 22.27
CA SER A 313 29.37 -20.03 21.57
C SER A 313 30.29 -20.57 20.47
N ALA A 314 30.00 -20.25 19.21
CA ALA A 314 30.98 -20.38 18.14
C ALA A 314 31.88 -19.14 18.18
N GLN A 315 33.00 -19.26 18.89
CA GLN A 315 34.24 -18.57 18.54
C GLN A 315 34.93 -19.43 17.49
N ASP A 316 35.11 -18.87 16.31
CA ASP A 316 36.30 -18.90 15.44
C ASP A 316 35.95 -18.38 14.03
#